data_AF-A0A564XZN8-F1
#
_entry.id   AF-A0A564XZN8-F1
#
_cell.length_a   1.000
_cell.length_b   1.000
_cell.length_c   1.000
_cell.angle_alpha   90.00
_cell.angle_beta   90.00
_cell.angle_gamma   90.00
#
_symmetry.space_group_name_H-M   'P 1'
#
loop_
_entity.id
_entity.type
_entity.pdbx_description
1 polymer ?
#
loop_
_entity_poly.entity_id
_entity_poly.type
_entity_poly.pdbx_seq_one_letter_code
_entity_poly.pdbx_strand_id
1 'polypeptide(L)'
;LNEYLLATIGSVAQNFKHSSLKSSIKVSIVDIILLDSNFALREGLDDWSNKNHEEVMGKFCYWVNRIRRPTMNWDSAILLNVGNFKTMALGVAHYQAMCSLE
;
A
#
# COMPACT_ATOMS: atom_id res chain seq x y z
N LEU A 1 -4.79 12.17 -10.50
CA LEU A 1 -4.51 11.12 -9.49
C LEU A 1 -3.16 10.45 -9.72
N ASN A 2 -2.92 9.81 -10.88
CA ASN A 2 -1.63 9.18 -11.16
C ASN A 2 -0.42 10.12 -11.02
N GLU A 3 -0.51 11.35 -11.52
CA GLU A 3 0.55 12.36 -11.34
C GLU A 3 0.80 12.70 -9.86
N TYR A 4 -0.26 12.81 -9.07
CA TYR A 4 -0.16 13.03 -7.62
C TYR A 4 0.53 11.85 -6.93
N LEU A 5 0.17 10.61 -7.28
CA LEU A 5 0.78 9.40 -6.74
C LEU A 5 2.26 9.31 -7.11
N LEU A 6 2.60 9.55 -8.38
CA LEU A 6 3.97 9.52 -8.89
C LEU A 6 4.82 10.61 -8.23
N ALA A 7 4.31 11.84 -8.09
CA ALA A 7 5.01 12.94 -7.44
C ALA A 7 5.24 12.65 -5.94
N THR A 8 4.21 12.18 -5.25
CA THR A 8 4.26 11.92 -3.79
C THR A 8 5.23 10.77 -3.48
N ILE A 9 5.04 9.61 -4.12
CA ILE A 9 5.92 8.46 -3.90
C ILE A 9 7.30 8.72 -4.47
N GLY A 10 7.42 9.47 -5.57
CA GLY A 10 8.70 9.92 -6.12
C GLY A 10 9.49 10.78 -5.13
N SER A 11 8.82 11.68 -4.40
CA SER A 11 9.44 12.46 -3.32
C SER A 11 9.88 11.57 -2.16
N VAL A 12 9.02 10.63 -1.72
CA VAL A 12 9.37 9.66 -0.67
C VAL A 12 10.57 8.80 -1.08
N ALA A 13 10.65 8.38 -2.35
CA ALA A 13 11.76 7.61 -2.88
C ALA A 13 13.10 8.34 -2.81
N GLN A 14 13.12 9.69 -2.81
CA GLN A 14 14.36 10.44 -2.61
C GLN A 14 14.87 10.35 -1.17
N ASN A 15 13.98 10.25 -0.18
CA ASN A 15 14.39 10.08 1.22
C ASN A 15 15.18 8.77 1.41
N PHE A 16 14.83 7.72 0.66
CA PHE A 16 15.53 6.43 0.68
C PHE A 16 16.93 6.44 0.07
N LYS A 17 17.29 7.52 -0.65
CA LYS A 17 18.64 7.71 -1.20
C LYS A 17 19.55 8.52 -0.28
N HIS A 18 19.02 9.05 0.82
CA HIS A 18 19.79 9.90 1.71
C HIS A 18 20.86 9.09 2.47
N SER A 19 22.07 9.62 2.56
CA SER A 19 23.25 8.92 3.11
C SER A 19 23.11 8.54 4.59
N SER A 20 22.21 9.20 5.34
CA SER A 20 21.92 8.86 6.73
C SER A 20 21.41 7.43 6.92
N LEU A 21 20.78 6.84 5.90
CA LEU A 21 20.30 5.46 5.93
C LEU A 21 21.43 4.42 5.86
N LYS A 22 22.66 4.83 5.50
CA LYS A 22 23.84 3.96 5.36
C LYS A 22 23.60 2.71 4.49
N SER A 23 22.61 2.79 3.61
CA SER A 23 22.15 1.72 2.74
C SER A 23 21.65 2.32 1.44
N SER A 24 21.68 1.54 0.36
CA SER A 24 21.19 1.96 -0.95
C SER A 24 19.84 1.30 -1.21
N ILE A 25 18.76 2.02 -0.94
CA ILE A 25 17.39 1.54 -1.16
C ILE A 25 16.80 2.30 -2.35
N LYS A 26 16.37 1.56 -3.39
CA LYS A 26 15.67 2.11 -4.54
C LYS A 26 14.19 1.75 -4.47
N VAL A 27 13.35 2.74 -4.30
CA VAL A 27 11.89 2.58 -4.40
C VAL A 27 11.46 2.80 -5.85
N SER A 28 10.70 1.86 -6.42
CA SER A 28 10.14 1.93 -7.78
C SER A 28 8.66 1.59 -7.73
N ILE A 29 7.82 2.39 -8.41
CA ILE A 29 6.40 2.06 -8.60
C ILE A 29 6.30 1.14 -9.81
N VAL A 30 5.80 -0.07 -9.61
CA VAL A 30 5.65 -1.07 -10.68
C VAL A 30 4.21 -1.17 -11.21
N ASP A 31 3.21 -0.81 -10.39
CA ASP A 31 1.80 -0.82 -10.77
C ASP A 31 1.01 0.20 -9.92
N ILE A 32 -0.10 0.69 -10.46
CA ILE A 32 -1.08 1.56 -9.78
C ILE A 32 -2.48 1.03 -10.07
N ILE A 33 -3.12 0.45 -9.05
CA ILE A 33 -4.49 -0.07 -9.15
C ILE A 33 -5.46 0.97 -8.57
N LEU A 34 -6.34 1.48 -9.42
CA LEU A 34 -7.41 2.39 -8.99
C LEU A 34 -8.62 1.57 -8.52
N LEU A 35 -8.97 1.72 -7.24
CA LEU A 35 -10.15 1.09 -6.65
C LEU A 35 -11.38 1.98 -6.88
N ASP A 36 -11.94 1.95 -8.09
CA ASP A 36 -13.28 2.52 -8.31
C ASP A 36 -14.34 1.74 -7.53
N SER A 37 -15.52 2.33 -7.28
CA SER A 37 -16.55 1.71 -6.44
C SER A 37 -17.00 0.34 -6.93
N ASN A 38 -17.05 0.11 -8.24
CA ASN A 38 -17.47 -1.17 -8.80
C ASN A 38 -16.37 -2.23 -8.68
N PHE A 39 -15.11 -1.85 -8.93
CA PHE A 39 -13.97 -2.72 -8.76
C PHE A 39 -13.78 -3.08 -7.28
N ALA A 40 -13.83 -2.09 -6.39
CA ALA A 40 -13.73 -2.27 -4.96
C ALA A 40 -14.80 -3.24 -4.45
N LEU A 41 -16.05 -3.09 -4.87
CA LEU A 41 -17.15 -3.98 -4.44
C LEU A 41 -16.97 -5.41 -4.94
N ARG A 42 -16.55 -5.60 -6.21
CA ARG A 42 -16.25 -6.94 -6.74
C ARG A 42 -15.11 -7.63 -6.01
N GLU A 43 -14.11 -6.85 -5.58
CA GLU A 43 -12.93 -7.36 -4.89
C GLU A 43 -13.10 -7.44 -3.36
N GLY A 44 -14.26 -7.01 -2.82
CA GLY A 44 -14.55 -6.99 -1.38
C GLY A 44 -13.78 -5.91 -0.60
N LEU A 45 -13.42 -4.82 -1.28
CA LEU A 45 -12.66 -3.66 -0.80
C LEU A 45 -13.49 -2.37 -0.76
N ASP A 46 -14.82 -2.44 -0.77
CA ASP A 46 -15.72 -1.28 -0.85
C ASP A 46 -16.05 -0.66 0.51
N ASP A 47 -15.99 -1.43 1.60
CA ASP A 47 -16.35 -0.95 2.93
C ASP A 47 -15.17 -1.00 3.92
N TRP A 48 -14.61 0.16 4.21
CA TRP A 48 -13.58 0.40 5.24
C TRP A 48 -14.15 1.25 6.37
N SER A 49 -15.40 1.72 6.21
CA SER A 49 -16.03 2.60 7.15
C SER A 49 -16.18 1.87 8.49
N ASN A 50 -15.88 2.56 9.58
CA ASN A 50 -15.97 2.01 10.93
C ASN A 50 -15.04 0.84 11.29
N LYS A 51 -14.16 0.40 10.40
CA LYS A 51 -13.14 -0.62 10.68
C LYS A 51 -11.93 -0.04 11.38
N ASN A 52 -11.30 -0.84 12.21
CA ASN A 52 -10.01 -0.50 12.79
C ASN A 52 -8.86 -0.81 11.81
N HIS A 53 -7.64 -0.40 12.16
CA HIS A 53 -6.46 -0.52 11.29
C HIS A 53 -6.07 -1.96 11.01
N GLU A 54 -6.25 -2.84 12.00
CA GLU A 54 -5.89 -4.24 11.89
C GLU A 54 -6.84 -4.97 10.95
N GLU A 55 -8.14 -4.70 11.05
CA GLU A 55 -9.16 -5.24 10.14
C GLU A 55 -8.93 -4.80 8.69
N VAL A 56 -8.59 -3.51 8.51
CA VAL A 56 -8.20 -2.90 7.24
C VAL A 56 -6.95 -3.56 6.68
N MET A 57 -5.88 -3.67 7.49
CA MET A 57 -4.62 -4.27 7.10
C MET A 57 -4.79 -5.74 6.72
N GLY A 58 -5.52 -6.52 7.52
CA GLY A 58 -5.77 -7.93 7.24
C GLY A 58 -6.52 -8.15 5.92
N LYS A 59 -7.59 -7.37 5.66
CA LYS A 59 -8.32 -7.43 4.38
C LYS A 59 -7.43 -7.01 3.20
N PHE A 60 -6.67 -5.94 3.36
CA PHE A 60 -5.78 -5.45 2.32
C PHE A 60 -4.68 -6.45 1.98
N CYS A 61 -3.95 -6.95 2.98
CA CYS A 61 -2.90 -7.95 2.82
C CYS A 61 -3.44 -9.24 2.17
N TYR A 62 -4.60 -9.73 2.63
CA TYR A 62 -5.24 -10.90 2.02
C TYR A 62 -5.53 -10.68 0.53
N TRP A 63 -6.08 -9.52 0.17
CA TRP A 63 -6.37 -9.20 -1.23
C TRP A 63 -5.09 -9.09 -2.06
N VAL A 64 -4.08 -8.34 -1.60
CA VAL A 64 -2.78 -8.18 -2.27
C VAL A 64 -2.13 -9.53 -2.51
N ASN A 65 -2.08 -10.40 -1.49
CA ASN A 65 -1.49 -11.73 -1.61
C ASN A 65 -2.27 -12.62 -2.59
N ARG A 66 -3.61 -12.53 -2.62
CA ARG A 66 -4.46 -13.27 -3.57
C ARG A 66 -4.20 -12.84 -5.02
N ILE A 67 -4.02 -11.54 -5.28
CA ILE A 67 -3.79 -11.03 -6.64
C ILE A 67 -2.33 -11.07 -7.07
N ARG A 68 -1.40 -11.41 -6.16
CA ARG A 68 0.02 -11.58 -6.44
C ARG A 68 0.23 -12.78 -7.37
N ARG A 69 0.03 -12.54 -8.67
CA ARG A 69 0.28 -13.53 -9.73
C ARG A 69 1.79 -13.69 -9.92
N PRO A 70 2.26 -14.82 -10.49
CA PRO A 70 3.67 -14.98 -10.89
C PRO A 70 4.15 -13.93 -11.93
N THR A 71 3.25 -13.11 -12.48
CA THR A 71 3.56 -11.99 -13.39
C THR A 71 3.54 -10.61 -12.71
N MET A 72 3.03 -10.50 -11.47
CA MET A 72 2.97 -9.26 -10.71
C MET A 72 4.12 -9.26 -9.69
N ASN A 73 5.25 -8.66 -10.09
CA ASN A 73 6.48 -8.58 -9.30
C ASN A 73 6.53 -7.28 -8.50
N TRP A 74 5.80 -7.21 -7.38
CA TRP A 74 6.02 -6.19 -6.36
C TRP A 74 6.53 -6.82 -5.07
N ASP A 75 7.42 -6.11 -4.39
CA ASP A 75 7.90 -6.50 -3.05
C ASP A 75 6.93 -6.01 -1.97
N SER A 76 6.18 -4.94 -2.23
CA SER A 76 5.25 -4.35 -1.25
C SER A 76 4.11 -3.62 -1.93
N ALA A 77 2.98 -3.53 -1.24
CA ALA A 77 1.81 -2.80 -1.68
C ALA A 77 1.41 -1.75 -0.63
N ILE A 78 0.94 -0.58 -1.10
CA ILE A 78 0.49 0.51 -0.26
C ILE A 78 -0.94 0.85 -0.66
N LEU A 79 -1.85 0.83 0.32
CA LEU A 79 -3.18 1.41 0.15
C LEU A 79 -3.15 2.88 0.56
N LEU A 80 -3.66 3.74 -0.32
CA LEU A 80 -3.92 5.14 -0.02
C LEU A 80 -5.43 5.36 0.00
N ASN A 81 -5.96 5.75 1.16
CA ASN A 81 -7.37 6.00 1.36
C ASN A 81 -7.61 7.48 1.71
N VAL A 82 -8.64 8.08 1.12
CA VAL A 82 -9.10 9.43 1.47
C VAL A 82 -10.26 9.28 2.45
N GLY A 83 -9.94 8.95 3.70
CA GLY A 83 -10.93 8.72 4.75
C GLY A 83 -10.28 8.52 6.12
N ASN A 84 -11.05 8.73 7.18
CA ASN A 84 -10.56 8.51 8.54
C ASN A 84 -10.80 7.06 8.94
N PHE A 85 -9.73 6.37 9.26
CA PHE A 85 -9.83 5.16 10.06
C PHE A 85 -10.10 5.53 11.54
N LYS A 86 -10.59 4.60 12.36
CA LYS A 86 -10.82 4.83 13.80
C LYS A 86 -9.50 4.86 14.60
N THR A 87 -8.63 5.86 14.38
CA THR A 87 -7.37 6.08 15.13
C THR A 87 -6.91 7.54 15.02
N MET A 88 -5.84 7.89 15.75
CA MET A 88 -5.02 9.09 15.53
C MET A 88 -3.84 8.89 14.56
N ALA A 89 -3.39 7.66 14.32
CA ALA A 89 -2.36 7.35 13.33
C ALA A 89 -2.84 7.58 11.88
N LEU A 90 -1.96 8.13 11.03
CA LEU A 90 -2.27 8.35 9.60
C LEU A 90 -2.05 7.10 8.73
N GLY A 91 -1.54 6.01 9.31
CA GLY A 91 -1.26 4.76 8.61
C GLY A 91 -0.77 3.66 9.55
N VAL A 92 -0.74 2.44 9.03
CA VAL A 92 -0.29 1.24 9.73
C VAL A 92 0.50 0.36 8.75
N ALA A 93 1.47 -0.40 9.25
CA ALA A 93 2.19 -1.41 8.49
C ALA A 93 2.65 -2.55 9.41
N HIS A 94 2.76 -3.78 8.88
CA HIS A 94 3.42 -4.86 9.60
C HIS A 94 4.94 -4.66 9.60
N TYR A 95 5.55 -4.80 10.78
CA TYR A 95 6.99 -4.69 10.94
C TYR A 95 7.70 -5.87 10.25
N GLN A 96 8.78 -5.60 9.51
CA GLN A 96 9.61 -6.61 8.82
C GLN A 96 8.88 -7.52 7.82
N ALA A 97 7.78 -7.05 7.21
CA ALA A 97 6.96 -7.87 6.30
C ALA A 97 7.28 -7.72 4.80
N MET A 98 8.31 -6.93 4.42
CA MET A 98 8.59 -6.59 3.01
C MET A 98 8.89 -7.79 2.11
N CYS A 99 9.44 -8.87 2.67
CA CYS A 99 9.69 -10.12 1.94
C CYS A 99 8.83 -11.28 2.46
N SER A 100 7.78 -10.98 3.23
CA SER A 100 6.88 -11.99 3.78
C SER A 100 6.05 -12.63 2.66
N LEU A 101 5.90 -13.95 2.73
CA LEU A 101 4.96 -14.72 1.92
C LEU A 101 3.65 -15.01 2.65
N GLU A 102 3.61 -14.69 3.94
CA GLU A 102 2.47 -14.87 4.85
C GLU A 102 1.60 -13.60 4.86
#